data_AF-A0A7Z2SV72-F1
#
_entry.id   AF-A0A7Z2SV72-F1
#
_cell.length_a   1.000
_cell.length_b   1.000
_cell.length_c   1.000
_cell.angle_alpha   90.00
_cell.angle_beta   90.00
_cell.angle_gamma   90.00
#
_symmetry.space_group_name_H-M   'P 1'
#
loop_
_entity.id
_entity.type
_entity.pdbx_description
1 polymer ?
#
loop_
_entity_poly.entity_id
_entity_poly.type
_entity_poly.pdbx_seq_one_letter_code
_entity_poly.pdbx_strand_id
1 'polypeptide(L)' 'MRMIWTIVWAFLLSFMSAYVVSNMSGSDFAFSQVITMTILFTLAAVVLGEGLIKDEA' A
#
# COMPACT_ATOMS: atom_id res chain seq x y z
N MET A 1 -3.47 -5.94 16.03
CA MET A 1 -2.92 -6.98 15.11
C MET A 1 -3.25 -6.66 13.66
N ARG A 2 -4.52 -6.38 13.32
CA ARG A 2 -4.95 -5.98 11.97
C ARG A 2 -4.13 -4.84 11.36
N MET A 3 -3.98 -3.70 12.07
CA MET A 3 -3.28 -2.53 11.53
C MET A 3 -1.79 -2.77 11.20
N ILE A 4 -1.07 -3.48 12.07
CA ILE A 4 0.33 -3.84 11.81
C ILE A 4 0.41 -4.69 10.52
N TRP A 5 -0.53 -5.62 10.35
CA TRP A 5 -0.57 -6.48 9.17
C TRP A 5 -0.99 -5.74 7.90
N THR A 6 -1.93 -4.80 8.00
CA THR A 6 -2.29 -3.90 6.90
C THR A 6 -1.06 -3.11 6.43
N ILE A 7 -0.25 -2.57 7.34
CA ILE A 7 0.95 -1.81 7.00
C ILE A 7 2.01 -2.71 6.34
N VAL A 8 2.24 -3.91 6.88
CA VAL A 8 3.22 -4.86 6.30
C VAL A 8 2.82 -5.24 4.87
N TRP A 9 1.55 -5.58 4.64
CA TRP A 9 1.08 -5.90 3.30
C TRP A 9 1.08 -4.70 2.37
N ALA A 10 0.67 -3.51 2.84
CA ALA A 10 0.76 -2.29 2.07
C ALA A 10 2.21 -1.98 1.64
N PHE A 11 3.18 -2.23 2.53
CA PHE A 11 4.60 -2.04 2.22
C PHE A 11 5.10 -3.01 1.15
N LEU A 12 4.82 -4.31 1.31
CA LEU A 12 5.23 -5.33 0.34
C LEU A 12 4.63 -5.08 -1.05
N LEU A 13 3.33 -4.77 -1.10
CA LEU A 13 2.64 -4.44 -2.36
C LEU A 13 3.23 -3.18 -3.00
N SER A 14 3.45 -2.12 -2.21
CA SER A 14 4.04 -0.88 -2.71
C SER A 14 5.45 -1.08 -3.25
N PHE A 15 6.26 -1.93 -2.59
CA PHE A 15 7.61 -2.25 -3.02
C PHE A 15 7.58 -2.97 -4.38
N MET A 16 6.72 -3.99 -4.50
CA MET A 16 6.57 -4.73 -5.75
C MET A 16 6.03 -3.83 -6.88
N SER A 17 5.03 -3.00 -6.60
CA SER A 17 4.49 -2.05 -7.58
C SER A 17 5.54 -1.03 -8.04
N ALA A 18 6.28 -0.42 -7.13
CA ALA A 18 7.32 0.54 -7.49
C ALA A 18 8.43 -0.12 -8.32
N TYR A 19 8.82 -1.34 -7.98
CA TYR A 19 9.79 -2.11 -8.76
C TYR A 19 9.28 -2.38 -10.19
N VAL A 20 8.07 -2.93 -10.32
CA VAL A 20 7.50 -3.25 -11.64
C VAL A 20 7.34 -1.99 -12.49
N VAL A 21 6.74 -0.94 -11.94
CA VAL A 21 6.52 0.32 -12.67
C VAL A 21 7.83 0.94 -13.10
N SER A 22 8.85 0.99 -12.23
CA SER A 22 10.16 1.56 -12.58
C SER A 22 10.81 0.80 -13.73
N ASN A 23 10.71 -0.54 -13.75
CA ASN A 23 11.21 -1.35 -14.85
C ASN A 23 10.37 -1.20 -16.13
N MET A 24 9.06 -0.94 -16.04
CA MET A 24 8.22 -0.67 -17.19
C MET A 24 8.48 0.70 -17.81
N SER A 25 8.78 1.71 -17.00
CA SER A 25 9.09 3.08 -17.45
C SER A 25 10.57 3.29 -17.81
N GLY A 26 11.44 2.32 -17.50
CA GLY A 26 12.89 2.48 -17.65
C GLY A 26 13.47 3.55 -16.71
N SER A 27 12.80 3.85 -15.61
CA SER A 27 13.23 4.85 -14.62
C SER A 27 13.96 4.17 -13.46
N ASP A 28 14.78 4.96 -12.74
CA ASP A 28 15.43 4.48 -11.53
C ASP A 28 14.42 4.16 -10.43
N PHE A 29 14.72 3.11 -9.65
CA PHE A 29 13.91 2.75 -8.50
C PHE A 29 14.02 3.82 -7.39
N ALA A 30 12.88 4.38 -7.00
CA ALA A 30 12.80 5.36 -5.93
C ALA A 30 12.15 4.78 -4.67
N PHE A 31 12.92 4.64 -3.58
CA PHE A 31 12.38 4.16 -2.30
C PHE A 31 11.35 5.13 -1.69
N SER A 32 11.47 6.44 -1.97
CA SER A 32 10.48 7.44 -1.57
C SER A 32 9.08 7.17 -2.16
N GLN A 33 9.01 6.62 -3.38
CA GLN A 33 7.75 6.19 -4.00
C GLN A 33 7.13 5.01 -3.24
N VAL A 34 7.94 4.05 -2.79
CA VAL A 34 7.47 2.92 -1.97
C VAL A 34 6.82 3.40 -0.68
N ILE A 35 7.48 4.31 0.04
CA ILE A 35 6.95 4.85 1.30
C ILE A 35 5.65 5.63 1.05
N THR A 36 5.62 6.47 0.00
CA THR A 36 4.41 7.24 -0.36
C THR A 36 3.23 6.32 -0.67
N MET A 37 3.44 5.28 -1.48
CA MET A 37 2.40 4.30 -1.80
C MET A 37 1.97 3.48 -0.58
N THR A 38 2.91 3.13 0.30
CA THR A 38 2.60 2.38 1.53
C THR A 38 1.64 3.16 2.42
N ILE A 39 1.89 4.47 2.59
CA ILE A 39 1.00 5.36 3.36
C ILE A 39 -0.38 5.42 2.70
N LEU A 40 -0.44 5.62 1.37
CA LEU A 40 -1.70 5.71 0.64
C LEU A 40 -2.53 4.42 0.72
N PHE A 41 -1.91 3.26 0.49
CA PHE A 41 -2.59 1.97 0.57
C PHE A 41 -3.01 1.63 2.00
N THR A 42 -2.20 1.98 3.00
CA THR A 42 -2.59 1.81 4.41
C THR A 42 -3.83 2.63 4.73
N LEU A 43 -3.84 3.93 4.36
CA LEU A 43 -4.97 4.81 4.59
C LEU A 43 -6.22 4.31 3.85
N ALA A 44 -6.09 3.93 2.58
CA ALA A 44 -7.18 3.38 1.80
C ALA A 44 -7.76 2.11 2.44
N ALA A 45 -6.90 1.18 2.87
CA ALA A 45 -7.33 -0.07 3.50
C ALA A 45 -8.04 0.17 4.84
N VAL A 46 -7.58 1.12 5.66
CA VAL A 46 -8.23 1.48 6.93
C VAL A 46 -9.59 2.13 6.67
N VAL A 47 -9.67 3.11 5.76
CA VAL A 47 -10.92 3.77 5.41
C VAL A 47 -11.94 2.78 4.85
N LEU A 48 -11.51 1.86 3.99
CA LEU A 48 -12.38 0.83 3.43
C LEU A 48 -12.81 -0.18 4.50
N GLY A 49 -11.88 -0.67 5.32
CA GLY A 49 -12.13 -1.73 6.29
C GLY A 49 -12.86 -1.30 7.56
N GLU A 50 -12.80 -0.02 7.95
CA GLU A 50 -13.45 0.49 9.17
C GLU A 50 -14.53 1.54 8.89
N GLY A 51 -14.39 2.30 7.79
CA GLY A 51 -15.29 3.39 7.45
C GLY A 51 -16.45 2.98 6.54
N LEU A 52 -16.15 2.22 5.48
CA LEU A 52 -17.12 1.93 4.40
C LEU A 52 -17.74 0.55 4.53
N ILE A 53 -16.97 -0.47 4.90
CA ILE A 53 -17.47 -1.82 5.14
C ILE A 53 -17.83 -1.93 6.62
N LYS A 54 -19.04 -1.49 6.99
CA LYS A 54 -19.61 -1.80 8.30
C LYS A 54 -20.20 -3.21 8.22
N ASP A 55 -19.76 -4.10 9.11
CA ASP A 55 -20.37 -5.42 9.30
C ASP A 55 -21.87 -5.24 9.58
N GLU A 56 -22.71 -5.60 8.60
CA GLU A 56 -24.14 -5.90 8.80
C GLU A 56 -24.33 -7.41 9.04
N ALA A 57 -23.40 -8.02 9.79
CA ALA A 57 -23.50 -9.42 10.22
C ALA A 57 -23.96 -9.54 11.67
#